data_AF-A0A5N5LW53-F1
#
_entry.id   AF-A0A5N5LW53-F1
#
_cell.length_a   1.000
_cell.length_b   1.000
_cell.length_c   1.000
_cell.angle_alpha   90.00
_cell.angle_beta   90.00
_cell.angle_gamma   90.00
#
_symmetry.space_group_name_H-M   'P 1'
#
loop_
_entity.id
_entity.type
_entity.pdbx_description
1 polymer ?
#
loop_
_entity_poly.entity_id
_entity_poly.type
_entity_poly.pdbx_seq_one_letter_code
_entity_poly.pdbx_strand_id
1 'polypeptide(L)'
;MGCGSSKGEALPQPKPVPKKLEAYRVERHPTNDAIPGVTYRRASSIQRHIDAAPPIPPGLKDKKNNNRYPKKYNNKEKVPKTNAEIQLFHVDTSLTLYEYPSKTFPYDKQNYKGGIYGMTAEQSRREKGHTRTITDRNKTIKGVIYHPQGDPKGFNRAQEIYS
;
A
#
# COMPACT_ATOMS: atom_id res chain seq x y z
N MET A 1 -60.30 38.60 -9.68
CA MET A 1 -59.91 37.75 -8.54
C MET A 1 -58.86 36.77 -9.04
N GLY A 2 -57.60 36.92 -8.62
CA GLY A 2 -56.46 36.19 -9.17
C GLY A 2 -56.19 34.89 -8.42
N CYS A 3 -56.11 33.78 -9.14
CA CYS A 3 -55.65 32.49 -8.63
C CYS A 3 -54.11 32.50 -8.60
N GLY A 4 -53.54 32.50 -7.39
CA GLY A 4 -52.10 32.37 -7.18
C GLY A 4 -51.68 30.91 -7.19
N SER A 5 -50.96 30.49 -8.23
CA SER A 5 -50.26 29.19 -8.25
C SER A 5 -48.98 29.28 -7.42
N SER A 6 -48.98 28.69 -6.24
CA SER A 6 -47.75 28.45 -5.46
C SER A 6 -46.91 27.38 -6.14
N LYS A 7 -45.76 27.78 -6.70
CA LYS A 7 -44.73 26.86 -7.18
C LYS A 7 -44.19 26.06 -5.99
N GLY A 8 -44.38 24.74 -6.00
CA GLY A 8 -43.71 23.84 -5.07
C GLY A 8 -42.21 23.84 -5.34
N GLU A 9 -41.42 24.37 -4.41
CA GLU A 9 -39.97 24.21 -4.43
C GLU A 9 -39.63 22.75 -4.20
N ALA A 10 -39.03 22.11 -5.21
CA ALA A 10 -38.48 20.77 -5.07
C ALA A 10 -37.31 20.81 -4.09
N LEU A 11 -37.39 19.99 -3.04
CA LEU A 11 -36.30 19.83 -2.07
C LEU A 11 -35.00 19.43 -2.80
N PRO A 12 -33.85 20.04 -2.45
CA PRO A 12 -32.58 19.71 -3.08
C PRO A 12 -32.26 18.24 -2.82
N GLN A 13 -32.06 17.47 -3.89
CA GLN A 13 -31.65 16.08 -3.74
C GLN A 13 -30.28 16.00 -3.05
N PRO A 14 -30.10 15.08 -2.08
CA PRO A 14 -28.83 14.93 -1.39
C PRO A 14 -27.75 14.56 -2.41
N LYS A 15 -26.69 15.37 -2.46
CA LYS A 15 -25.52 15.09 -3.30
C LYS A 15 -24.90 13.76 -2.86
N PRO A 16 -24.49 12.88 -3.79
CA PRO A 16 -23.87 11.62 -3.43
C PRO A 16 -22.62 11.87 -2.57
N VAL A 17 -22.58 11.23 -1.40
CA VAL A 17 -21.41 11.28 -0.52
C VAL A 17 -20.27 10.54 -1.22
N PRO A 18 -19.08 11.14 -1.38
CA PRO A 18 -17.95 10.45 -1.98
C PRO A 18 -17.58 9.23 -1.12
N LYS A 19 -17.49 8.07 -1.78
CA LYS A 19 -17.14 6.81 -1.13
C LYS A 19 -15.76 6.92 -0.48
N LYS A 20 -15.67 6.58 0.81
CA LYS A 20 -14.42 6.64 1.57
C LYS A 20 -13.72 5.30 1.50
N LEU A 21 -12.39 5.32 1.32
CA LEU A 21 -11.58 4.11 1.39
C LEU A 21 -11.49 3.61 2.84
N GLU A 22 -12.01 2.41 3.09
CA GLU A 22 -12.09 1.82 4.42
C GLU A 22 -10.95 0.84 4.68
N ALA A 23 -10.64 -0.02 3.71
CA ALA A 23 -9.64 -1.07 3.88
C ALA A 23 -9.01 -1.57 2.57
N TYR A 24 -7.95 -2.34 2.74
CA TYR A 24 -7.34 -3.16 1.69
C TYR A 24 -7.53 -4.64 2.02
N ARG A 25 -8.14 -5.38 1.11
CA ARG A 25 -8.28 -6.85 1.18
C ARG A 25 -7.01 -7.52 0.66
N VAL A 26 -6.38 -8.30 1.52
CA VAL A 26 -5.11 -9.01 1.29
C VAL A 26 -5.39 -10.51 1.33
N GLU A 27 -5.09 -11.22 0.24
CA GLU A 27 -5.31 -12.66 0.13
C GLU A 27 -4.15 -13.46 0.74
N ARG A 28 -3.86 -13.19 2.02
CA ARG A 28 -2.89 -13.92 2.83
C ARG A 28 -3.22 -13.80 4.32
N HIS A 29 -2.95 -14.86 5.10
CA HIS A 29 -3.00 -14.81 6.55
C HIS A 29 -1.71 -14.21 7.16
N PRO A 30 -1.82 -13.28 8.13
CA PRO A 30 -0.66 -12.64 8.76
C PRO A 30 0.04 -13.52 9.79
N THR A 31 -0.68 -14.47 10.39
CA THR A 31 -0.20 -15.29 11.50
C THR A 31 0.32 -16.65 11.05
N ASN A 32 -0.12 -17.12 9.89
CA ASN A 32 0.34 -18.37 9.31
C ASN A 32 0.58 -18.22 7.81
N ASP A 33 1.86 -18.06 7.48
CA ASP A 33 2.37 -17.95 6.11
C ASP A 33 2.29 -19.27 5.33
N ALA A 34 1.68 -20.34 5.86
CA ALA A 34 1.40 -21.59 5.15
C ALA A 34 -0.09 -21.74 4.79
N ILE A 35 -0.97 -20.91 5.33
CA ILE A 35 -2.43 -21.07 5.17
C ILE A 35 -2.97 -19.95 4.24
N PRO A 36 -3.57 -20.30 3.09
CA PRO A 36 -4.30 -19.35 2.28
C PRO A 36 -5.47 -18.73 3.06
N GLY A 37 -5.72 -17.45 2.87
CA GLY A 37 -6.89 -16.81 3.44
C GLY A 37 -6.93 -15.33 3.17
N VAL A 38 -7.85 -14.63 3.83
CA VAL A 38 -8.11 -13.21 3.56
C VAL A 38 -7.94 -12.42 4.85
N THR A 39 -7.24 -11.30 4.76
CA THR A 39 -7.20 -10.29 5.82
C THR A 39 -7.46 -8.90 5.30
N TYR A 40 -7.97 -8.05 6.19
CA TYR A 40 -8.31 -6.68 5.88
C TYR A 40 -7.38 -5.74 6.65
N ARG A 41 -6.70 -4.87 5.93
CA ARG A 41 -5.86 -3.80 6.49
C ARG A 41 -6.63 -2.50 6.41
N ARG A 42 -7.03 -1.94 7.56
CA ARG A 42 -7.75 -0.66 7.60
C ARG A 42 -6.90 0.46 7.01
N ALA A 43 -7.49 1.26 6.14
CA ALA A 43 -6.81 2.37 5.47
C ALA A 43 -6.28 3.40 6.49
N SER A 44 -7.08 3.73 7.51
CA SER A 44 -6.68 4.63 8.60
C SER A 44 -5.46 4.15 9.39
N SER A 45 -5.35 2.85 9.65
CA SER A 45 -4.17 2.31 10.34
C SER A 45 -2.93 2.38 9.47
N ILE A 46 -3.07 2.14 8.16
CA ILE A 46 -1.96 2.26 7.22
C ILE A 46 -1.49 3.71 7.14
N GLN A 47 -2.41 4.66 7.01
CA GLN A 47 -2.09 6.09 6.97
C GLN A 47 -1.25 6.49 8.20
N ARG A 48 -1.69 6.12 9.41
CA ARG A 48 -0.94 6.37 10.65
C ARG A 48 0.49 5.80 10.61
N HIS A 49 0.70 4.62 10.04
CA HIS A 49 2.04 4.05 9.92
C HIS A 49 2.92 4.79 8.92
N ILE A 50 2.33 5.27 7.82
CA ILE A 50 3.03 6.07 6.80
C ILE A 50 3.37 7.46 7.32
N ASP A 51 2.46 8.09 8.07
CA ASP A 51 2.70 9.38 8.72
C ASP A 51 3.90 9.29 9.67
N ALA A 52 3.97 8.23 10.48
CA ALA A 52 5.07 7.98 11.42
C ALA A 52 6.37 7.47 10.78
N ALA A 53 6.36 7.05 9.51
CA ALA A 53 7.56 6.57 8.82
C ALA A 53 8.58 7.72 8.60
N PRO A 54 9.87 7.46 8.38
CA PRO A 54 10.80 8.52 7.99
C PRO A 54 10.43 9.14 6.63
N PRO A 55 10.84 10.39 6.36
CA PRO A 55 10.69 10.99 5.05
C PRO A 55 11.54 10.27 4.00
N ILE A 56 11.20 10.46 2.72
CA ILE A 56 11.96 9.89 1.60
C ILE A 56 13.19 10.78 1.35
N PRO A 57 14.42 10.25 1.48
CA PRO A 57 15.63 11.05 1.26
C PRO A 57 15.68 11.61 -0.18
N PRO A 58 16.14 12.87 -0.35
CA PRO A 58 16.38 13.41 -1.68
C PRO A 58 17.41 12.58 -2.42
N GLY A 59 17.09 12.20 -3.66
CA GLY A 59 17.98 11.38 -4.47
C GLY A 59 18.19 9.98 -3.90
N LEU A 60 17.17 9.37 -3.30
CA LEU A 60 17.16 7.93 -3.02
C LEU A 60 17.42 7.16 -4.34
N LYS A 61 18.69 6.89 -4.62
CA LYS A 61 19.13 6.20 -5.83
C LYS A 61 18.78 4.72 -5.71
N ASP A 62 18.53 4.10 -6.86
CA ASP A 62 18.53 2.65 -7.02
C ASP A 62 19.96 2.12 -6.80
N LYS A 63 20.41 2.13 -5.55
CA LYS A 63 21.65 1.46 -5.18
C LYS A 63 21.38 -0.03 -5.26
N LYS A 64 22.12 -0.73 -6.13
CA LYS A 64 22.17 -2.19 -6.19
C LYS A 64 22.34 -2.71 -4.75
N ASN A 65 21.39 -3.51 -4.27
CA ASN A 65 21.33 -4.10 -2.92
C ASN A 65 20.89 -3.19 -1.75
N ASN A 66 20.40 -1.96 -1.99
CA ASN A 66 19.76 -1.18 -0.92
C ASN A 66 18.34 -1.69 -0.67
N ASN A 67 18.23 -2.60 0.28
CA ASN A 67 16.94 -3.17 0.70
C ASN A 67 16.32 -2.44 1.89
N ARG A 68 16.86 -1.28 2.28
CA ARG A 68 16.32 -0.46 3.39
C ARG A 68 15.06 0.25 2.97
N TYR A 69 14.10 0.31 3.88
CA TYR A 69 12.89 1.10 3.73
C TYR A 69 13.09 2.55 4.20
N PRO A 70 12.41 3.53 3.57
CA PRO A 70 11.71 3.37 2.29
C PRO A 70 12.66 3.04 1.14
N LYS A 71 12.19 2.20 0.21
CA LYS A 71 12.90 1.90 -1.04
C LYS A 71 12.05 2.29 -2.24
N LYS A 72 12.70 2.59 -3.36
CA LYS A 72 12.02 2.84 -4.62
C LYS A 72 11.31 1.56 -5.09
N TYR A 73 10.10 1.73 -5.59
CA TYR A 73 9.28 0.67 -6.14
C TYR A 73 9.17 0.84 -7.66
N ASN A 74 9.57 -0.19 -8.40
CA ASN A 74 9.70 -0.10 -9.86
C ASN A 74 8.38 -0.33 -10.60
N ASN A 75 7.31 -0.72 -9.89
CA ASN A 75 5.99 -0.99 -10.48
C ASN A 75 6.03 -1.97 -11.66
N LYS A 76 6.95 -2.94 -11.58
CA LYS A 76 7.15 -3.99 -12.57
C LYS A 76 7.20 -5.32 -11.84
N GLU A 77 6.12 -6.08 -11.98
CA GLU A 77 6.02 -7.43 -11.42
C GLU A 77 6.03 -8.44 -12.54
N LYS A 78 6.62 -9.61 -12.27
CA LYS A 78 6.58 -10.73 -13.22
C LYS A 78 5.35 -11.57 -12.96
N VAL A 79 4.61 -11.87 -14.01
CA VAL A 79 3.52 -12.84 -13.96
C VAL A 79 4.12 -14.23 -13.81
N PRO A 80 3.75 -14.99 -12.75
CA PRO A 80 4.19 -16.37 -12.61
C PRO A 80 3.84 -17.17 -13.87
N LYS A 81 4.72 -18.08 -14.28
CA LYS A 81 4.59 -18.99 -15.44
C LYS A 81 4.79 -18.37 -16.83
N THR A 82 4.47 -17.10 -17.06
CA THR A 82 4.61 -16.49 -18.42
C THR A 82 5.83 -15.60 -18.57
N ASN A 83 6.48 -15.20 -17.46
CA ASN A 83 7.57 -14.20 -17.43
C ASN A 83 7.19 -12.83 -18.00
N ALA A 84 5.92 -12.58 -18.33
CA ALA A 84 5.45 -11.28 -18.77
C ALA A 84 5.56 -10.26 -17.62
N GLU A 85 5.92 -9.02 -17.95
CA GLU A 85 5.93 -7.92 -16.98
C GLU A 85 4.56 -7.23 -16.95
N ILE A 86 4.04 -7.02 -15.74
CA ILE A 86 2.81 -6.25 -15.49
C ILE A 86 3.10 -5.08 -14.55
N GLN A 87 2.32 -4.02 -14.70
CA GLN A 87 2.29 -2.90 -13.76
C GLN A 87 1.13 -3.09 -12.78
N LEU A 88 1.38 -2.96 -11.48
CA LEU A 88 0.32 -3.07 -10.46
C LEU A 88 -0.44 -1.75 -10.28
N PHE A 89 0.20 -0.63 -10.61
CA PHE A 89 -0.38 0.71 -10.51
C PHE A 89 -0.33 1.39 -11.87
N HIS A 90 -1.47 1.91 -12.33
CA HIS A 90 -1.52 2.79 -13.49
C HIS A 90 -1.31 4.22 -12.99
N VAL A 91 -0.08 4.70 -13.08
CA VAL A 91 0.34 6.04 -12.65
C VAL A 91 1.08 6.74 -13.77
N ASP A 92 1.18 8.07 -13.69
CA ASP A 92 2.03 8.86 -14.58
C ASP A 92 3.47 8.31 -14.57
N THR A 93 4.09 8.19 -15.74
CA THR A 93 5.44 7.64 -15.91
C THR A 93 6.52 8.51 -15.27
N SER A 94 6.26 9.79 -15.06
CA SER A 94 7.13 10.70 -14.32
C SER A 94 7.07 10.50 -12.80
N LEU A 95 6.04 9.83 -12.29
CA LEU A 95 5.84 9.61 -10.87
C LEU A 95 6.74 8.46 -10.36
N THR A 96 7.66 8.78 -9.47
CA THR A 96 8.44 7.76 -8.76
C THR A 96 7.64 7.22 -7.57
N LEU A 97 7.53 5.89 -7.50
CA LEU A 97 6.87 5.20 -6.41
C LEU A 97 7.88 4.69 -5.37
N TYR A 98 7.42 4.60 -4.13
CA TYR A 98 8.20 4.13 -2.98
C TYR A 98 7.36 3.17 -2.17
N GLU A 99 8.01 2.13 -1.65
CA GLU A 99 7.39 1.15 -0.77
C GLU A 99 7.85 1.29 0.68
N TYR A 100 6.90 1.06 1.59
CA TYR A 100 7.08 0.98 3.04
C TYR A 100 6.43 -0.30 3.55
N PRO A 101 6.88 -0.89 4.68
CA PRO A 101 6.07 -1.87 5.40
C PRO A 101 4.71 -1.27 5.78
N SER A 102 3.61 -2.00 5.58
CA SER A 102 2.25 -1.51 5.91
C SER A 102 1.89 -1.62 7.41
N LYS A 103 2.89 -1.64 8.29
CA LYS A 103 2.78 -1.76 9.74
C LYS A 103 3.90 -0.96 10.42
N THR A 104 3.84 -0.86 11.75
CA THR A 104 4.95 -0.33 12.55
C THR A 104 6.23 -1.11 12.24
N PHE A 105 7.32 -0.38 12.02
CA PHE A 105 8.60 -0.94 11.62
C PHE A 105 9.76 -0.09 12.17
N PRO A 106 10.81 -0.70 12.73
CA PRO A 106 11.93 0.04 13.34
C PRO A 106 12.92 0.52 12.27
N TYR A 107 12.59 1.63 11.61
CA TYR A 107 13.36 2.15 10.47
C TYR A 107 14.80 2.53 10.84
N ASP A 108 15.00 3.06 12.05
CA ASP A 108 16.26 3.47 12.66
C ASP A 108 17.22 2.30 12.91
N LYS A 109 16.68 1.09 13.09
CA LYS A 109 17.46 -0.12 13.37
C LYS A 109 17.83 -0.91 12.11
N GLN A 110 17.63 -0.34 10.92
CA GLN A 110 17.94 -1.02 9.67
C GLN A 110 19.43 -0.97 9.33
N ASN A 111 20.00 -2.13 9.00
CA ASN A 111 21.31 -2.22 8.38
C ASN A 111 21.23 -1.92 6.86
N TYR A 112 22.37 -1.74 6.19
CA TYR A 112 22.41 -1.43 4.75
C TYR A 112 21.75 -2.49 3.84
N LYS A 113 21.64 -3.74 4.29
CA LYS A 113 20.94 -4.84 3.60
C LYS A 113 19.44 -4.87 3.92
N GLY A 114 18.92 -3.85 4.60
CA GLY A 114 17.51 -3.77 5.01
C GLY A 114 17.10 -4.76 6.10
N GLY A 115 18.05 -5.50 6.69
CA GLY A 115 17.79 -6.30 7.89
C GLY A 115 17.72 -5.40 9.13
N ILE A 116 17.22 -5.92 10.24
CA ILE A 116 17.19 -5.19 11.52
C ILE A 116 18.38 -5.66 12.37
N TYR A 117 19.15 -4.72 12.92
CA TYR A 117 20.27 -5.05 13.81
C TYR A 117 19.80 -5.86 15.02
N GLY A 118 20.57 -6.87 15.41
CA GLY A 118 20.25 -7.74 16.54
C GLY A 118 19.12 -8.75 16.28
N MET A 119 18.61 -8.85 15.05
CA MET A 119 17.58 -9.82 14.67
C MET A 119 18.11 -10.82 13.64
N THR A 120 17.61 -12.05 13.70
CA THR A 120 17.80 -13.03 12.63
C THR A 120 17.07 -12.59 11.35
N ALA A 121 17.43 -13.19 10.22
CA ALA A 121 16.76 -12.90 8.95
C ALA A 121 15.24 -13.19 9.00
N GLU A 122 14.83 -14.23 9.73
CA GLU A 122 13.42 -14.58 9.90
C GLU A 122 12.68 -13.56 10.77
N GLN A 123 13.27 -13.19 11.92
CA GLN A 123 12.72 -12.14 12.79
C GLN A 123 12.56 -10.83 12.04
N SER A 124 13.59 -10.41 11.30
CA SER A 124 13.52 -9.20 10.49
C SER A 124 12.45 -9.28 9.39
N ARG A 125 12.24 -10.44 8.78
CA ARG A 125 11.13 -10.67 7.82
C ARG A 125 9.77 -10.52 8.51
N ARG A 126 9.60 -11.08 9.70
CA ARG A 126 8.36 -10.97 10.50
C ARG A 126 8.05 -9.53 10.88
N GLU A 127 9.08 -8.74 11.19
CA GLU A 127 8.92 -7.31 11.46
C GLU A 127 8.42 -6.53 10.23
N LYS A 128 9.01 -6.77 9.06
CA LYS A 128 8.57 -6.17 7.79
C LYS A 128 7.13 -6.58 7.43
N GLY A 129 6.74 -7.81 7.81
CA GLY A 129 5.51 -8.43 7.37
C GLY A 129 5.50 -8.72 5.86
N HIS A 130 4.36 -9.17 5.36
CA HIS A 130 4.16 -9.58 3.97
C HIS A 130 3.50 -8.49 3.10
N THR A 131 3.08 -7.37 3.68
CA THR A 131 2.42 -6.25 2.98
C THR A 131 3.35 -5.03 2.86
N ARG A 132 3.25 -4.32 1.74
CA ARG A 132 3.90 -3.03 1.53
C ARG A 132 2.87 -1.99 1.09
N THR A 133 3.02 -0.78 1.60
CA THR A 133 2.24 0.37 1.18
C THR A 133 3.06 1.14 0.15
N ILE A 134 2.45 1.39 -0.99
CA ILE A 134 3.05 2.11 -2.11
C ILE A 134 2.60 3.56 -2.05
N THR A 135 3.56 4.47 -2.16
CA THR A 135 3.36 5.90 -2.03
C THR A 135 4.11 6.65 -3.12
N ASP A 136 3.74 7.91 -3.35
CA ASP A 136 4.65 8.86 -3.99
C ASP A 136 5.64 9.48 -2.98
N ARG A 137 6.46 10.42 -3.46
CA ARG A 137 7.46 11.10 -2.63
C ARG A 137 6.87 11.87 -1.45
N ASN A 138 5.64 12.35 -1.58
CA ASN A 138 4.94 13.11 -0.54
C ASN A 138 4.17 12.19 0.42
N LYS A 139 4.43 10.88 0.36
CA LYS A 139 3.72 9.85 1.14
C LYS A 139 2.22 9.77 0.83
N THR A 140 1.77 10.27 -0.34
CA THR A 140 0.41 10.02 -0.79
C THR A 140 0.28 8.55 -1.16
N ILE A 141 -0.62 7.83 -0.49
CA ILE A 141 -0.82 6.40 -0.72
C ILE A 141 -1.42 6.16 -2.11
N LYS A 142 -0.79 5.28 -2.88
CA LYS A 142 -1.28 4.79 -4.18
C LYS A 142 -1.93 3.41 -4.07
N GLY A 143 -1.60 2.68 -3.01
CA GLY A 143 -2.28 1.46 -2.61
C GLY A 143 -1.38 0.54 -1.79
N VAL A 144 -1.80 -0.72 -1.65
CA VAL A 144 -1.08 -1.75 -0.89
C VAL A 144 -0.79 -2.92 -1.82
N ILE A 145 0.40 -3.49 -1.69
CA ILE A 145 0.80 -4.74 -2.32
C ILE A 145 1.16 -5.77 -1.26
N TYR A 146 1.16 -7.04 -1.64
CA TYR A 146 1.50 -8.13 -0.75
C TYR A 146 2.19 -9.26 -1.48
N HIS A 147 3.08 -9.98 -0.78
CA HIS A 147 3.64 -11.22 -1.29
C HIS A 147 2.55 -12.31 -1.25
N PRO A 148 2.17 -12.92 -2.39
CA PRO A 148 1.22 -14.02 -2.37
C PRO A 148 1.81 -15.27 -1.71
N GLN A 149 0.94 -16.22 -1.40
CA GLN A 149 1.34 -17.50 -0.82
C GLN A 149 2.23 -18.28 -1.80
N GLY A 150 3.34 -18.84 -1.30
CA GLY A 150 4.28 -19.62 -2.13
C GLY A 150 5.15 -18.79 -3.09
N ASP A 151 4.95 -17.47 -3.19
CA ASP A 151 5.78 -16.58 -3.99
C ASP A 151 6.38 -15.46 -3.13
N PRO A 152 7.60 -15.67 -2.60
CA PRO A 152 8.27 -14.68 -1.75
C PRO A 152 8.89 -13.52 -2.54
N LYS A 153 8.84 -13.54 -3.88
CA LYS A 153 9.50 -12.54 -4.73
C LYS A 153 8.49 -11.67 -5.47
N GLY A 154 7.38 -12.24 -5.93
CA GLY A 154 6.31 -11.53 -6.58
C GLY A 154 5.43 -10.75 -5.61
N PHE A 155 4.69 -9.81 -6.18
CA PHE A 155 3.67 -9.03 -5.48
C PHE A 155 2.34 -9.06 -6.22
N ASN A 156 1.26 -9.08 -5.45
CA ASN A 156 -0.08 -8.77 -5.91
C ASN A 156 -0.53 -7.43 -5.32
N ARG A 157 -1.37 -6.70 -6.04
CA ARG A 157 -2.07 -5.52 -5.51
C ARG A 157 -3.24 -5.97 -4.64
N ALA A 158 -3.34 -5.41 -3.44
CA ALA A 158 -4.48 -5.60 -2.57
C ALA A 158 -5.71 -4.86 -3.13
N GLN A 159 -6.89 -5.47 -3.01
CA GLN A 159 -8.14 -4.85 -3.46
C GLN A 159 -8.56 -3.75 -2.48
N GLU A 160 -8.91 -2.58 -3.01
CA GLU A 160 -9.45 -1.46 -2.23
C GLU A 160 -10.93 -1.67 -1.93
N ILE A 161 -11.32 -1.46 -0.68
CA ILE A 161 -12.70 -1.61 -0.20
C ILE A 161 -13.19 -0.24 0.26
N TYR A 162 -14.29 0.21 -0.34
CA TYR A 162 -14.90 1.51 -0.10
C TYR A 162 -16.25 1.37 0.60
N SER A 163 -16.60 2.34 1.46
CA SER A 163 -17.93 2.50 2.06
C SER A 163 -18.95 3.01 1.05
#